data_AF-A0A1A8HUK6-F1
#
_entry.id   AF-A0A1A8HUK6-F1
#
_cell.length_a   1.000
_cell.length_b   1.000
_cell.length_c   1.000
_cell.angle_alpha   90.00
_cell.angle_beta   90.00
_cell.angle_gamma   90.00
#
_symmetry.space_group_name_H-M   'P 1'
#
loop_
_entity.id
_entity.type
_entity.pdbx_description
1 polymer ?
#
loop_
_entity_poly.entity_id
_entity_poly.type
_entity_poly.pdbx_seq_one_letter_code
_entity_poly.pdbx_strand_id
1 'polypeptide(L)'
;RYPFEPPKMRFLTPIYHPNIDTSGRICHDALKLPPKGAWKPSLNISTVLTSIQLLMAEPNPDDPLMADISSEFKYNKHVFVEKARRWTQEHAVQKNTGVAENNKENTPDQKVPPKRDAVSQQETEKPAKRPCV
;
A
#
# COMPACT_ATOMS: atom_id res chain seq x y z
N ARG A 1 6.75 29.16 -5.87
CA ARG A 1 7.32 28.32 -4.78
C ARG A 1 6.57 28.60 -3.48
N TYR A 2 6.49 27.64 -2.54
CA TYR A 2 5.76 27.81 -1.27
C TYR A 2 6.13 29.13 -0.55
N PRO A 3 5.15 29.90 -0.05
CA PRO A 3 3.72 29.61 0.02
C PRO A 3 2.90 30.00 -1.23
N PHE A 4 3.52 30.60 -2.25
CA PHE A 4 2.82 31.04 -3.46
C PHE A 4 2.46 29.92 -4.43
N GLU A 5 3.04 28.74 -4.24
CA GLU A 5 2.64 27.50 -4.90
C GLU A 5 2.24 26.46 -3.85
N PRO A 6 1.27 25.58 -4.17
CA PRO A 6 0.86 24.51 -3.27
C PRO A 6 2.00 23.52 -3.01
N PRO A 7 2.00 22.85 -1.84
CA PRO A 7 2.88 21.72 -1.59
C PRO A 7 2.58 20.59 -2.58
N LYS A 8 3.62 19.86 -2.98
CA LYS A 8 3.46 18.62 -3.74
C LYS A 8 3.12 17.49 -2.78
N MET A 9 1.92 16.93 -2.89
CA MET A 9 1.43 15.82 -2.06
C MET A 9 1.10 14.61 -2.94
N ARG A 10 1.38 13.41 -2.42
CA ARG A 10 0.98 12.14 -3.05
C ARG A 10 0.71 11.08 -1.98
N PHE A 11 -0.15 10.14 -2.30
CA PHE A 11 -0.32 8.93 -1.49
C PHE A 11 0.90 8.01 -1.66
N LEU A 12 1.45 7.57 -0.52
CA LEU A 12 2.47 6.51 -0.49
C LEU A 12 1.81 5.15 -0.35
N THR A 13 0.79 5.08 0.49
CA THR A 13 -0.04 3.89 0.68
C THR A 13 -0.99 3.74 -0.52
N PRO A 14 -1.01 2.58 -1.19
CA PRO A 14 -2.00 2.29 -2.23
C PRO A 14 -3.43 2.45 -1.72
N ILE A 15 -4.30 3.06 -2.53
CA ILE A 15 -5.68 3.35 -2.16
C ILE A 15 -6.61 3.12 -3.35
N TYR A 16 -7.81 2.61 -3.08
CA TYR A 16 -8.88 2.47 -4.07
C TYR A 16 -9.81 3.67 -4.01
N HIS A 17 -9.60 4.67 -4.87
CA HIS A 17 -10.31 5.94 -4.79
C HIS A 17 -10.51 6.61 -6.16
N PRO A 18 -11.67 7.22 -6.46
CA PRO A 18 -11.92 7.88 -7.76
C PRO A 18 -10.96 9.02 -8.09
N ASN A 19 -10.54 9.80 -7.10
CA ASN A 19 -9.69 11.00 -7.28
C ASN A 19 -8.20 10.77 -6.95
N ILE A 20 -7.77 9.53 -6.74
CA ILE A 20 -6.36 9.18 -6.46
C ILE A 20 -5.94 8.04 -7.39
N ASP A 21 -4.86 8.22 -8.13
CA ASP A 21 -4.38 7.19 -9.06
C ASP A 21 -3.39 6.21 -8.42
N THR A 22 -2.96 5.21 -9.18
CA THR A 22 -2.01 4.17 -8.74
C THR A 22 -0.61 4.71 -8.41
N SER A 23 -0.25 5.89 -8.91
CA SER A 23 1.00 6.59 -8.58
C SER A 23 0.85 7.48 -7.34
N GLY A 24 -0.36 7.54 -6.76
CA GLY A 24 -0.70 8.35 -5.61
C GLY A 24 -0.95 9.82 -5.93
N ARG A 25 -1.11 10.21 -7.21
CA ARG A 25 -1.47 11.60 -7.56
C ARG A 25 -2.89 11.88 -7.10
N ILE A 26 -3.11 13.07 -6.57
CA ILE A 26 -4.40 13.50 -6.00
C ILE A 26 -5.01 14.57 -6.91
N CYS A 27 -6.26 14.38 -7.30
CA CYS A 27 -7.02 15.45 -7.95
C CYS A 27 -7.84 16.21 -6.89
N HIS A 28 -7.32 17.37 -6.49
CA HIS A 28 -7.98 18.23 -5.51
C HIS A 28 -7.68 19.71 -5.80
N ASP A 29 -8.65 20.58 -5.59
CA ASP A 29 -8.58 22.00 -5.92
C ASP A 29 -7.62 22.77 -5.02
N ALA A 30 -7.52 22.41 -3.73
CA ALA A 30 -6.55 23.01 -2.81
C ALA A 30 -5.08 22.73 -3.20
N LEU A 31 -4.82 21.76 -4.08
CA LEU A 31 -3.48 21.44 -4.59
C LEU A 31 -3.19 22.06 -5.98
N LYS A 32 -4.11 22.87 -6.52
CA LYS A 32 -3.99 23.51 -7.83
C LYS A 32 -4.03 25.04 -7.67
N LEU A 33 -3.24 25.75 -8.49
CA LEU A 33 -3.29 27.21 -8.55
C LEU A 33 -4.55 27.70 -9.30
N PRO A 34 -5.06 28.90 -8.95
CA PRO A 34 -6.06 29.59 -9.77
C PRO A 34 -5.61 29.76 -11.23
N PRO A 35 -6.54 29.78 -12.21
CA PRO A 35 -8.00 29.72 -12.06
C PRO A 35 -8.56 28.29 -11.91
N LYS A 36 -7.73 27.26 -12.04
CA LYS A 36 -8.17 25.85 -12.06
C LYS A 36 -8.24 25.21 -10.66
N GLY A 37 -7.88 25.94 -9.63
CA GLY A 37 -7.86 25.47 -8.25
C GLY A 37 -8.00 26.61 -7.26
N ALA A 38 -7.94 26.26 -5.97
CA ALA A 38 -8.26 27.13 -4.86
C ALA A 38 -7.06 27.40 -3.94
N TRP A 39 -5.83 27.05 -4.35
CA TRP A 39 -4.64 27.32 -3.54
C TRP A 39 -4.50 28.82 -3.23
N LYS A 40 -4.32 29.12 -1.94
CA LYS A 40 -3.98 30.46 -1.44
C LYS A 40 -2.79 30.33 -0.50
N PRO A 41 -1.84 31.29 -0.50
CA PRO A 41 -0.72 31.30 0.44
C PRO A 41 -1.12 31.28 1.93
N SER A 42 -2.37 31.63 2.24
CA SER A 42 -2.95 31.57 3.59
C SER A 42 -3.43 30.18 4.01
N LEU A 43 -3.51 29.21 3.09
CA LEU A 43 -3.85 27.82 3.44
C LEU A 43 -2.64 27.15 4.09
N ASN A 44 -2.87 26.58 5.27
CA ASN A 44 -1.86 25.81 5.97
C ASN A 44 -1.98 24.31 5.65
N ILE A 45 -0.93 23.55 5.98
CA ILE A 45 -0.86 22.11 5.72
C ILE A 45 -2.01 21.35 6.40
N SER A 46 -2.38 21.73 7.63
CA SER A 46 -3.48 21.08 8.37
C SER A 46 -4.79 21.21 7.63
N THR A 47 -5.13 22.41 7.12
CA THR A 47 -6.33 22.64 6.31
C THR A 47 -6.33 21.79 5.03
N VAL A 48 -5.18 21.69 4.35
CA VAL A 48 -5.05 20.86 3.15
C VAL A 48 -5.27 19.38 3.49
N LEU A 49 -4.69 18.87 4.57
CA LEU A 49 -4.86 17.49 5.01
C LEU A 49 -6.32 17.18 5.40
N THR A 50 -6.98 18.09 6.12
CA THR A 50 -8.41 17.96 6.44
C THR A 50 -9.26 17.90 5.17
N SER A 51 -8.94 18.74 4.17
CA SER A 51 -9.65 18.73 2.89
C SER A 51 -9.44 17.42 2.13
N ILE A 52 -8.24 16.84 2.18
CA ILE A 52 -7.97 15.50 1.61
C ILE A 52 -8.72 14.40 2.36
N GLN A 53 -8.83 14.48 3.70
CA GLN A 53 -9.66 13.54 4.47
C GLN A 53 -11.13 13.61 4.08
N LEU A 54 -11.66 14.82 3.87
CA LEU A 54 -13.01 15.00 3.36
C LEU A 54 -13.17 14.40 1.97
N LEU A 55 -12.20 14.63 1.07
CA LEU A 55 -12.20 14.01 -0.26
C LEU A 55 -12.22 12.47 -0.19
N MET A 56 -11.52 11.86 0.78
CA MET A 56 -11.53 10.40 0.98
C MET A 56 -12.89 9.89 1.49
N ALA A 57 -13.60 10.69 2.28
CA ALA A 57 -14.95 10.35 2.77
C ALA A 57 -16.00 10.55 1.67
N GLU A 58 -15.84 11.59 0.86
CA GLU A 58 -16.77 12.04 -0.17
C GLU A 58 -16.02 12.27 -1.49
N PRO A 59 -15.84 11.22 -2.31
CA PRO A 59 -15.18 11.34 -3.60
C PRO A 59 -15.90 12.33 -4.52
N ASN A 60 -15.15 13.07 -5.33
CA ASN A 60 -15.71 13.96 -6.35
C ASN A 60 -15.86 13.22 -7.70
N PRO A 61 -17.08 12.83 -8.11
CA PRO A 61 -17.33 12.13 -9.36
C PRO A 61 -17.08 12.91 -10.66
N ASP A 62 -16.99 14.24 -10.59
CA ASP A 62 -16.97 15.12 -11.76
C ASP A 62 -15.54 15.42 -12.27
N ASP A 63 -14.53 15.19 -11.42
CA ASP A 63 -13.10 15.27 -11.77
C ASP A 63 -12.34 13.99 -11.34
N PRO A 64 -12.69 12.79 -11.86
CA PRO A 64 -12.05 11.54 -11.47
C PRO A 64 -10.71 11.35 -12.18
N LEU A 65 -9.72 10.79 -11.46
CA LEU A 65 -8.51 10.25 -12.07
C LEU A 65 -8.69 8.80 -12.52
N MET A 66 -9.58 8.08 -11.84
CA MET A 66 -9.89 6.67 -12.09
C MET A 66 -11.37 6.57 -12.51
N ALA A 67 -11.62 6.59 -13.83
CA ALA A 67 -12.97 6.64 -14.40
C ALA A 67 -13.80 5.37 -14.11
N ASP A 68 -13.13 4.22 -14.05
CA ASP A 68 -13.68 2.92 -13.66
C ASP A 68 -14.16 2.93 -12.20
N ILE A 69 -13.30 3.38 -11.28
CA ILE A 69 -13.64 3.49 -9.85
C ILE A 69 -14.74 4.53 -9.63
N SER A 70 -14.71 5.65 -10.37
CA SER A 70 -15.76 6.67 -10.33
C SER A 70 -17.12 6.14 -10.79
N SER A 71 -17.14 5.36 -11.88
CA SER A 71 -18.36 4.73 -12.37
C SER A 71 -18.91 3.71 -11.37
N GLU A 72 -18.03 2.91 -10.75
CA GLU A 72 -18.43 1.98 -9.70
C GLU A 72 -18.97 2.71 -8.47
N PHE A 73 -18.35 3.81 -8.05
CA PHE A 73 -18.86 4.65 -6.96
C PHE A 73 -20.26 5.21 -7.26
N LYS A 74 -20.50 5.68 -8.49
CA LYS A 74 -21.80 6.24 -8.91
C LYS A 74 -22.91 5.19 -8.98
N TYR A 75 -22.64 4.06 -9.61
CA TYR A 75 -23.69 3.11 -9.99
C TYR A 75 -23.76 1.88 -9.08
N ASN A 76 -22.65 1.51 -8.43
CA ASN A 76 -22.52 0.28 -7.63
C ASN A 76 -21.82 0.58 -6.29
N LYS A 77 -22.34 1.55 -5.53
CA LYS A 77 -21.72 2.04 -4.29
C LYS A 77 -21.36 0.95 -3.27
N HIS A 78 -22.17 -0.11 -3.16
CA HIS A 78 -21.88 -1.24 -2.28
C HIS A 78 -20.56 -1.92 -2.63
N VAL A 79 -20.38 -2.26 -3.92
CA VAL A 79 -19.17 -2.92 -4.43
C VAL A 79 -17.95 -2.02 -4.23
N PHE A 80 -18.10 -0.72 -4.49
CA PHE A 80 -17.05 0.26 -4.23
C PHE A 80 -16.60 0.23 -2.76
N VAL A 81 -17.54 0.26 -1.82
CA VAL A 81 -17.24 0.24 -0.38
C VAL A 81 -16.55 -1.06 0.03
N GLU A 82 -17.00 -2.20 -0.48
CA GLU A 82 -16.36 -3.50 -0.21
C GLU A 82 -14.92 -3.54 -0.70
N LYS A 83 -14.66 -3.10 -1.95
CA LYS A 83 -13.30 -3.05 -2.50
C LYS A 83 -12.42 -2.05 -1.75
N ALA A 84 -12.92 -0.85 -1.46
CA ALA A 84 -12.20 0.16 -0.70
C ALA A 84 -11.82 -0.35 0.70
N ARG A 85 -12.73 -1.06 1.37
CA ARG A 85 -12.45 -1.71 2.66
C ARG A 85 -11.36 -2.78 2.51
N ARG A 86 -11.44 -3.64 1.50
CA ARG A 86 -10.42 -4.68 1.24
C ARG A 86 -9.04 -4.06 1.00
N TRP A 87 -8.96 -3.02 0.18
CA TRP A 87 -7.71 -2.28 -0.07
C TRP A 87 -7.14 -1.67 1.22
N THR A 88 -8.00 -1.09 2.05
CA THR A 88 -7.60 -0.52 3.34
C THR A 88 -7.01 -1.59 4.25
N GLN A 89 -7.64 -2.77 4.32
CA GLN A 89 -7.15 -3.90 5.12
C GLN A 89 -5.78 -4.43 4.64
N GLU A 90 -5.57 -4.45 3.33
CA GLU A 90 -4.35 -4.97 2.72
C GLU A 90 -3.15 -4.01 2.85
N HIS A 91 -3.38 -2.70 2.74
CA HIS A 91 -2.31 -1.72 2.59
C HIS A 91 -2.18 -0.70 3.72
N ALA A 92 -3.26 -0.40 4.45
CA ALA A 92 -3.31 0.71 5.40
C ALA A 92 -3.46 0.28 6.87
N VAL A 93 -3.49 -1.02 7.15
CA VAL A 93 -3.45 -1.53 8.52
C VAL A 93 -2.00 -1.63 8.99
N GLN A 94 -1.70 -0.99 10.11
CA GLN A 94 -0.38 -1.10 10.73
C GLN A 94 -0.15 -2.54 11.17
N LYS A 95 0.85 -3.21 10.59
CA LYS A 95 1.41 -4.39 11.22
C LYS A 95 2.24 -3.85 12.36
N ASN A 96 1.82 -4.11 13.61
CA ASN A 96 2.68 -3.93 14.77
C ASN A 96 3.83 -4.94 14.67
N THR A 97 4.76 -4.72 13.76
CA THR A 97 6.08 -5.34 13.83
C THR A 97 6.77 -4.66 14.99
N GLY A 98 6.58 -5.26 16.17
CA GLY A 98 7.32 -4.89 17.36
C GLY A 98 8.79 -4.80 17.04
N VAL A 99 9.43 -3.83 17.67
CA VAL A 99 10.88 -3.72 17.78
C VAL A 99 11.44 -5.11 18.13
N ALA A 100 11.98 -5.82 17.14
CA ALA A 100 12.82 -6.97 17.41
C ALA A 100 14.18 -6.42 17.80
N GLU A 101 14.50 -6.60 19.08
CA GLU A 101 15.69 -6.13 19.75
C GLU A 101 16.96 -6.55 19.02
N ASN A 102 17.83 -5.58 18.76
CA ASN A 102 19.24 -5.84 18.51
C ASN A 102 19.87 -6.27 19.84
N ASN A 103 20.00 -7.56 20.08
CA ASN A 103 20.99 -8.10 21.02
C ASN A 103 21.82 -9.17 20.30
N LYS A 104 22.95 -8.72 19.74
CA LYS A 104 24.10 -9.58 19.48
C LYS A 104 24.80 -9.79 20.82
N GLU A 105 24.77 -11.00 21.35
CA GLU A 105 25.73 -11.42 22.36
C GLU A 105 26.24 -12.84 22.06
N ASN A 106 27.53 -12.99 22.23
CA ASN A 106 28.44 -14.00 21.73
C ASN A 106 28.11 -15.44 22.16
N THR A 107 28.37 -16.40 21.27
CA THR A 107 28.57 -17.80 21.65
C THR A 107 30.02 -18.19 21.38
N PRO A 108 30.86 -18.46 22.40
CA PRO A 108 32.12 -19.15 22.21
C PRO A 108 31.89 -20.66 22.13
N ASP A 109 32.47 -21.28 21.11
CA ASP A 109 32.66 -22.72 20.91
C ASP A 109 32.91 -23.51 22.20
N GLN A 110 32.09 -24.54 22.45
CA GLN A 110 32.56 -25.76 23.10
C GLN A 110 31.96 -27.00 22.42
N LYS A 111 32.86 -27.95 22.16
CA LYS A 111 32.83 -29.04 21.19
C LYS A 111 32.86 -30.37 21.94
N VAL A 112 31.86 -31.26 21.81
CA VAL A 112 32.03 -32.74 21.88
C VAL A 112 30.77 -33.48 21.33
N PRO A 113 30.79 -34.78 20.97
CA PRO A 113 30.57 -35.27 19.59
C PRO A 113 29.31 -36.17 19.43
N PRO A 114 28.88 -36.53 18.20
CA PRO A 114 27.86 -37.55 18.01
C PRO A 114 28.48 -38.96 17.99
N LYS A 115 27.92 -39.86 18.80
CA LYS A 115 28.19 -41.30 18.74
C LYS A 115 27.51 -41.91 17.50
N ARG A 116 28.25 -42.78 16.81
CA ARG A 116 27.81 -43.64 15.71
C ARG A 116 27.19 -44.92 16.28
N ASP A 117 26.21 -45.46 15.56
CA ASP A 117 26.01 -46.88 15.20
C ASP A 117 24.89 -46.88 14.12
N ALA A 118 25.11 -47.12 12.82
CA ALA A 118 25.53 -48.33 12.09
C ALA A 118 24.33 -49.17 11.55
N VAL A 119 24.14 -49.08 10.21
CA VAL A 119 23.77 -50.14 9.22
C VAL A 119 22.30 -50.68 9.28
N SER A 120 21.50 -50.81 8.21
CA SER A 120 21.65 -51.46 6.88
C SER A 120 20.55 -50.96 5.90
N GLN A 121 20.84 -50.36 4.73
CA GLN A 121 20.86 -50.91 3.35
C GLN A 121 19.66 -51.76 2.87
N GLN A 122 18.98 -51.28 1.80
CA GLN A 122 18.70 -51.95 0.49
C GLN A 122 17.86 -50.98 -0.39
N GLU A 123 18.46 -50.33 -1.40
CA GLU A 123 18.38 -50.61 -2.86
C GLU A 123 16.93 -50.57 -3.42
N THR A 124 16.61 -49.68 -4.37
CA THR A 124 16.69 -49.98 -5.80
C THR A 124 16.46 -48.74 -6.69
N GLU A 125 16.86 -48.90 -7.95
CA GLU A 125 17.19 -47.92 -9.00
C GLU A 125 16.05 -47.08 -9.61
N LYS A 126 16.48 -46.00 -10.27
CA LYS A 126 15.76 -45.08 -11.18
C LYS A 126 15.61 -45.73 -12.59
N PRO A 127 14.71 -45.27 -13.48
CA PRO A 127 15.06 -44.13 -14.35
C PRO A 127 13.85 -43.25 -14.76
N ALA A 128 14.08 -42.36 -15.72
CA ALA A 128 13.49 -41.04 -15.87
C ALA A 128 12.41 -40.90 -16.97
N LYS A 129 11.62 -39.81 -16.86
CA LYS A 129 11.02 -38.94 -17.89
C LYS A 129 10.18 -39.57 -19.04
N ARG A 130 8.95 -39.04 -19.19
CA ARG A 130 8.44 -38.38 -20.42
C ARG A 130 7.14 -37.60 -20.12
N PRO A 131 6.88 -36.47 -20.81
CA PRO A 131 5.60 -35.75 -20.75
C PRO A 131 4.64 -36.29 -21.82
N CYS A 132 3.34 -36.18 -21.59
CA CYS A 132 2.30 -36.54 -22.56
C CYS A 132 1.35 -35.37 -22.81
N VAL A 133 1.33 -35.00 -24.10
CA VAL A 133 0.27 -34.46 -24.98
C VAL A 133 -0.47 -33.20 -24.54
#